data_AF-A0A924Y4Z6-F1
#
_entry.id   AF-A0A924Y4Z6-F1
#
_cell.length_a   1.000
_cell.length_b   1.000
_cell.length_c   1.000
_cell.angle_alpha   90.00
_cell.angle_beta   90.00
_cell.angle_gamma   90.00
#
_symmetry.space_group_name_H-M   'P 1'
#
loop_
_entity.id
_entity.type
_entity.pdbx_description
1 polymer ?
#
loop_
_entity_poly.entity_id
_entity_poly.type
_entity_poly.pdbx_seq_one_letter_code
_entity_poly.pdbx_strand_id
1 'polypeptide(L)'
;MIKTTKPPVVRAPRERPLHLKVAALLRWLHIYLSMSSLLLVLFFSATGLTLNHPDWFFSAQMKQTDSEGKLSERWLAGSSTDPSRVARLEIVEELRRRGVRGALEEFSVDENECLVSFKAPGYAADGYIDRRTGTYRLTTTEEGAVAAMNDLHKGRHSGAV
;
A
#
# COMPACT_ATOMS: atom_id res chain seq x y z
N MET A 1 1.43 -14.44 82.82
CA MET A 1 0.36 -13.82 82.00
C MET A 1 0.76 -13.94 80.54
N ILE A 2 0.33 -15.00 79.85
CA ILE A 2 0.77 -15.33 78.47
C ILE A 2 -0.30 -14.83 77.51
N LYS A 3 0.03 -13.84 76.66
CA LYS A 3 -0.85 -13.37 75.58
C LYS A 3 -0.87 -14.40 74.46
N THR A 4 -2.01 -15.04 74.24
CA THR A 4 -2.28 -15.86 73.04
C THR A 4 -2.58 -14.95 71.85
N THR A 5 -1.64 -14.81 70.92
CA THR A 5 -1.87 -14.20 69.61
C THR A 5 -2.53 -15.23 68.68
N LYS A 6 -3.74 -14.92 68.21
CA LYS A 6 -4.48 -15.75 67.25
C LYS A 6 -3.74 -15.73 65.91
N PRO A 7 -3.47 -16.90 65.28
CA PRO A 7 -2.73 -16.93 64.02
C PRO A 7 -3.53 -16.25 62.90
N PRO A 8 -2.85 -15.61 61.92
CA PRO A 8 -3.51 -14.97 60.79
C PRO A 8 -4.21 -16.02 59.93
N VAL A 9 -5.49 -15.80 59.65
CA VAL A 9 -6.29 -16.65 58.76
C VAL A 9 -5.84 -16.37 57.33
N VAL A 10 -4.97 -17.23 56.80
CA VAL A 10 -4.60 -17.22 55.37
C VAL A 10 -5.78 -17.77 54.58
N ARG A 11 -6.53 -16.89 53.90
CA ARG A 11 -7.63 -17.30 53.02
C ARG A 11 -7.05 -17.88 51.74
N ALA A 12 -7.41 -19.13 51.41
CA ALA A 12 -7.01 -19.76 50.16
C ALA A 12 -7.54 -18.99 48.94
N PRO A 13 -6.82 -18.97 47.79
CA PRO A 13 -7.27 -18.30 46.58
C PRO A 13 -8.57 -18.95 46.08
N ARG A 14 -9.66 -18.17 46.05
CA ARG A 14 -10.95 -18.66 45.54
C ARG A 14 -10.89 -18.65 44.02
N GLU A 15 -10.88 -19.84 43.41
CA GLU A 15 -10.88 -19.94 41.95
C GLU A 15 -12.12 -19.28 41.35
N ARG A 16 -11.90 -18.36 40.40
CA ARG A 16 -13.00 -17.65 39.75
C ARG A 16 -13.76 -18.64 38.84
N PRO A 17 -15.09 -18.75 38.96
CA PRO A 17 -15.86 -19.64 38.11
C PRO A 17 -15.75 -19.26 36.63
N LEU A 18 -15.83 -20.28 35.76
CA LEU A 18 -15.60 -20.16 34.31
C LEU A 18 -16.47 -19.07 33.66
N HIS A 19 -17.73 -18.93 34.07
CA HIS A 19 -18.63 -17.90 33.53
C HIS A 19 -18.11 -16.47 33.76
N LEU A 20 -17.40 -16.20 34.87
CA LEU A 20 -16.79 -14.89 35.12
C LEU A 20 -15.56 -14.65 34.23
N LYS A 21 -14.78 -15.71 33.92
CA LYS A 21 -13.65 -15.63 33.00
C LYS A 21 -14.13 -15.37 31.56
N VAL A 22 -15.18 -16.09 31.14
CA VAL A 22 -15.83 -15.89 29.82
C VAL A 22 -16.45 -14.51 29.72
N ALA A 23 -17.18 -14.06 30.75
CA ALA A 23 -17.77 -12.72 30.78
C ALA A 23 -16.72 -11.61 30.71
N ALA A 24 -15.55 -11.80 31.36
CA ALA A 24 -14.44 -10.86 31.27
C ALA A 24 -13.84 -10.81 29.85
N LEU A 25 -13.67 -11.97 29.20
CA LEU A 25 -13.17 -12.06 27.83
C LEU A 25 -14.13 -11.43 26.82
N LEU A 26 -15.43 -11.73 26.91
CA LEU A 26 -16.44 -11.13 26.04
C LEU A 26 -16.51 -9.61 26.22
N ARG A 27 -16.38 -9.10 27.44
CA ARG A 27 -16.34 -7.66 27.71
C ARG A 27 -15.11 -7.02 27.08
N TRP A 28 -13.93 -7.63 27.24
CA TRP A 28 -12.70 -7.17 26.61
C TRP A 28 -12.87 -7.14 25.09
N LEU A 29 -13.30 -8.25 24.49
CA LEU A 29 -13.52 -8.35 23.04
C LEU A 29 -14.51 -7.30 22.55
N HIS A 30 -15.65 -7.12 23.22
CA HIS A 30 -16.66 -6.14 22.83
C HIS A 30 -16.13 -4.71 22.84
N ILE A 31 -15.35 -4.32 23.86
CA ILE A 31 -14.78 -2.96 23.96
C ILE A 31 -13.82 -2.72 22.80
N TYR A 32 -12.85 -3.60 22.59
CA TYR A 32 -11.85 -3.41 21.54
C TYR A 32 -12.47 -3.50 20.15
N LEU A 33 -13.36 -4.46 19.91
CA LEU A 33 -14.03 -4.60 18.62
C LEU A 33 -14.92 -3.38 18.31
N SER A 34 -15.64 -2.87 19.30
CA SER A 34 -16.47 -1.66 19.13
C SER A 34 -15.62 -0.42 18.86
N MET A 35 -14.50 -0.26 19.59
CA MET A 35 -13.55 0.83 19.35
C MET A 35 -12.90 0.75 17.96
N SER A 36 -12.48 -0.45 17.53
CA SER A 36 -11.93 -0.69 16.20
C SER A 36 -12.96 -0.43 15.10
N SER A 37 -14.20 -0.91 15.26
CA SER A 37 -15.28 -0.66 14.31
C SER A 37 -15.60 0.83 14.21
N LEU A 38 -15.63 1.55 15.33
CA LEU A 38 -15.86 2.99 15.34
C LEU A 38 -14.72 3.73 14.62
N LEU A 39 -13.46 3.37 14.87
CA LEU A 39 -12.31 3.93 14.17
C LEU A 39 -12.38 3.71 12.66
N LEU A 40 -12.78 2.50 12.23
CA LEU A 40 -13.00 2.21 10.81
C LEU A 40 -14.10 3.10 10.23
N VAL A 41 -15.27 3.18 10.87
CA VAL A 41 -16.38 4.02 10.38
C VAL A 41 -15.98 5.50 10.33
N LEU A 42 -15.27 6.00 11.35
CA LEU A 42 -14.76 7.38 11.37
C LEU A 42 -13.73 7.62 10.27
N PHE A 43 -12.79 6.69 10.06
CA PHE A 43 -11.82 6.76 8.98
C PHE A 43 -12.54 6.84 7.62
N PHE A 44 -13.44 5.90 7.33
CA PHE A 44 -14.19 5.86 6.07
C PHE A 44 -15.09 7.09 5.87
N SER A 45 -15.68 7.62 6.95
CA SER A 45 -16.54 8.81 6.90
C SER A 45 -15.72 10.09 6.68
N ALA A 46 -14.60 10.24 7.39
CA ALA A 46 -13.70 11.38 7.24
C ALA A 46 -13.06 11.39 5.84
N THR A 47 -12.54 10.24 5.38
CA THR A 47 -12.04 10.13 4.01
C THR A 47 -13.15 10.40 3.01
N GLY A 48 -14.34 9.80 3.17
CA GLY A 48 -15.49 10.03 2.28
C GLY A 48 -15.89 11.51 2.14
N LEU A 49 -15.86 12.26 3.24
CA LEU A 49 -16.12 13.70 3.23
C LEU A 49 -15.04 14.47 2.45
N THR A 50 -13.76 14.17 2.69
CA THR A 50 -12.63 14.74 1.96
C THR A 50 -12.72 14.46 0.46
N LEU A 51 -13.19 13.28 0.07
CA LEU A 51 -13.35 12.90 -1.34
C LEU A 51 -14.50 13.62 -2.04
N ASN A 52 -15.56 13.98 -1.30
CA ASN A 52 -16.69 14.71 -1.86
C ASN A 52 -16.42 16.23 -1.98
N HIS A 53 -15.40 16.73 -1.30
CA HIS A 53 -15.00 18.14 -1.34
C HIS A 53 -13.52 18.27 -1.69
N PRO A 54 -13.13 17.88 -2.92
CA PRO A 54 -11.74 17.92 -3.34
C PRO A 54 -11.17 19.34 -3.24
N ASP A 55 -11.94 20.38 -3.57
CA ASP A 55 -11.46 21.76 -3.57
C ASP A 55 -10.97 22.27 -2.19
N TRP A 56 -11.38 21.62 -1.10
CA TRP A 56 -10.94 21.99 0.27
C TRP A 56 -9.51 21.53 0.57
N PHE A 57 -9.03 20.47 -0.09
CA PHE A 57 -7.76 19.82 0.22
C PHE A 57 -6.84 19.63 -1.00
N PHE A 58 -7.35 19.80 -2.22
CA PHE A 58 -6.62 19.61 -3.49
C PHE A 58 -5.68 20.78 -3.85
N SER A 59 -5.32 21.61 -2.87
CA SER A 59 -4.12 22.46 -2.97
C SER A 59 -2.82 21.65 -2.78
N ALA A 60 -2.92 20.35 -2.45
CA ALA A 60 -1.79 19.44 -2.45
C ALA A 60 -1.29 19.25 -3.90
N GLN A 61 -0.23 19.97 -4.24
CA GLN A 61 0.40 19.98 -5.57
C GLN A 61 0.70 18.55 -6.04
N MET A 62 -0.02 18.11 -7.09
CA MET A 62 0.39 16.97 -7.90
C MET A 62 1.85 17.19 -8.31
N LYS A 63 2.75 16.35 -7.83
CA LYS A 63 4.17 16.47 -8.12
C LYS A 63 4.51 15.53 -9.25
N GLN A 64 4.73 16.10 -10.43
CA GLN A 64 5.25 15.38 -11.58
C GLN A 64 6.77 15.52 -11.63
N THR A 65 7.48 14.39 -11.77
CA THR A 65 8.93 14.35 -11.95
C THR A 65 9.24 13.54 -13.19
N ASP A 66 9.85 14.18 -14.17
CA ASP A 66 10.35 13.51 -15.37
C ASP A 66 11.81 13.08 -15.15
N SER A 67 12.16 11.91 -15.65
CA SER A 67 13.49 11.32 -15.54
C SER A 67 13.84 10.59 -16.81
N GLU A 68 15.05 10.84 -17.30
CA GLU A 68 15.55 10.22 -18.52
C GLU A 68 16.75 9.32 -18.21
N GLY A 69 16.97 8.33 -19.06
CA GLY A 69 18.15 7.50 -18.97
C GLY A 69 18.30 6.56 -20.14
N LYS A 70 19.23 5.61 -20.00
CA LYS A 70 19.46 4.56 -20.99
C LYS A 70 19.37 3.18 -20.35
N LEU A 71 18.73 2.28 -21.07
CA LEU A 71 18.70 0.85 -20.82
C LEU A 71 19.65 0.14 -21.78
N SER A 72 20.00 -1.11 -21.44
CA SER A 72 20.85 -1.89 -22.33
C SER A 72 20.05 -2.35 -23.55
N GLU A 73 20.55 -2.03 -24.75
CA GLU A 73 19.90 -2.40 -26.03
C GLU A 73 19.64 -3.91 -26.15
N ARG A 74 20.48 -4.75 -25.52
CA ARG A 74 20.28 -6.21 -25.46
C ARG A 74 18.95 -6.64 -24.83
N TRP A 75 18.38 -5.81 -23.96
CA TRP A 75 17.10 -6.08 -23.32
C TRP A 75 15.91 -5.69 -24.20
N LEU A 76 16.13 -4.81 -25.17
CA LEU A 76 15.12 -4.25 -26.07
C LEU A 76 15.13 -4.92 -27.45
N ALA A 77 16.25 -5.56 -27.79
CA ALA A 77 16.35 -6.49 -28.89
C ALA A 77 15.39 -7.66 -28.64
N GLY A 78 14.35 -7.75 -29.48
CA GLY A 78 13.46 -8.91 -29.46
C GLY A 78 14.23 -10.19 -29.76
N SER A 79 13.72 -11.33 -29.31
CA SER A 79 14.29 -12.62 -29.71
C SER A 79 14.16 -12.80 -31.22
N SER A 80 15.14 -13.46 -31.86
CA SER A 80 15.14 -13.73 -33.31
C SER A 80 13.89 -14.45 -33.81
N THR A 81 13.15 -15.10 -32.90
CA THR A 81 11.92 -15.86 -33.18
C THR A 81 10.65 -15.06 -32.85
N ASP A 82 10.77 -13.99 -32.07
CA ASP A 82 9.64 -13.16 -31.65
C ASP A 82 10.13 -11.73 -31.30
N PRO A 83 9.95 -10.76 -32.21
CA PRO A 83 10.32 -9.37 -31.99
C PRO A 83 9.63 -8.70 -30.79
N SER A 84 8.50 -9.24 -30.31
CA SER A 84 7.79 -8.74 -29.13
C SER A 84 8.42 -9.20 -27.81
N ARG A 85 9.30 -10.20 -27.89
CA ARG A 85 9.91 -10.85 -26.72
C ARG A 85 11.14 -10.09 -26.24
N VAL A 86 10.88 -8.97 -25.55
CA VAL A 86 11.89 -8.18 -24.84
C VAL A 86 12.17 -8.74 -23.44
N ALA A 87 13.31 -8.36 -22.85
CA ALA A 87 13.71 -8.74 -21.49
C ALA A 87 12.91 -7.95 -20.44
N ARG A 88 11.60 -8.21 -20.37
CA ARG A 88 10.61 -7.46 -19.58
C ARG A 88 11.00 -7.37 -18.10
N LEU A 89 11.44 -8.47 -17.51
CA LEU A 89 11.78 -8.54 -16.09
C LEU A 89 12.98 -7.63 -15.79
N GLU A 90 14.03 -7.71 -16.60
CA GLU A 90 15.24 -6.93 -16.46
C GLU A 90 14.97 -5.42 -16.59
N ILE A 91 14.13 -5.03 -17.54
CA ILE A 91 13.68 -3.65 -17.73
C ILE A 91 12.93 -3.16 -16.50
N VAL A 92 11.95 -3.92 -16.03
CA VAL A 92 11.13 -3.56 -14.86
C VAL A 92 11.98 -3.43 -13.60
N GLU A 93 12.90 -4.37 -13.36
CA GLU A 93 13.77 -4.34 -12.19
C GLU A 93 14.79 -3.18 -12.25
N GLU A 94 15.29 -2.82 -13.44
CA GLU A 94 16.09 -1.60 -13.58
C GLU A 94 15.30 -0.34 -13.26
N LEU A 95 14.06 -0.24 -13.75
CA LEU A 95 13.20 0.91 -13.44
C LEU A 95 12.91 0.99 -11.92
N ARG A 96 12.70 -0.16 -11.26
CA ARG A 96 12.57 -0.23 -9.79
C ARG A 96 13.84 0.21 -9.08
N ARG A 97 15.02 -0.21 -9.53
CA ARG A 97 16.32 0.26 -8.97
C ARG A 97 16.49 1.77 -9.06
N ARG A 98 15.87 2.40 -10.06
CA ARG A 98 15.89 3.85 -10.29
C ARG A 98 14.82 4.61 -9.49
N GLY A 99 14.06 3.91 -8.64
CA GLY A 99 13.11 4.52 -7.71
C GLY A 99 11.65 4.38 -8.10
N VAL A 100 11.32 3.68 -9.19
CA VAL A 100 9.92 3.37 -9.55
C VAL A 100 9.31 2.42 -8.52
N ARG A 101 8.07 2.71 -8.12
CA ARG A 101 7.31 1.95 -7.12
C ARG A 101 6.00 1.42 -7.69
N GLY A 102 5.32 0.59 -6.91
CA GLY A 102 4.00 0.07 -7.27
C GLY A 102 4.02 -1.22 -8.09
N ALA A 103 2.80 -1.67 -8.41
CA ALA A 103 2.56 -2.83 -9.24
C ALA A 103 2.71 -2.46 -10.71
N LEU A 104 3.26 -3.37 -11.50
CA LEU A 104 3.29 -3.23 -12.95
C LEU A 104 1.88 -3.48 -13.48
N GLU A 105 1.21 -2.44 -13.96
CA GLU A 105 -0.15 -2.52 -14.49
C GLU A 105 -0.12 -2.92 -15.97
N GLU A 106 0.73 -2.24 -16.74
CA GLU A 106 0.83 -2.45 -18.19
C GLU A 106 2.29 -2.50 -18.64
N PHE A 107 2.56 -3.38 -19.59
CA PHE A 107 3.81 -3.40 -20.34
C PHE A 107 3.48 -3.77 -21.78
N SER A 108 3.53 -2.78 -22.67
CA SER A 108 3.24 -2.96 -24.09
C SER A 108 4.53 -2.80 -24.90
N VAL A 109 4.64 -3.59 -25.97
CA VAL A 109 5.81 -3.61 -26.85
C VAL A 109 5.32 -3.36 -28.26
N ASP A 110 5.79 -2.28 -28.85
CA ASP A 110 5.61 -1.95 -30.25
C ASP A 110 6.95 -2.10 -31.00
N GLU A 111 6.96 -1.93 -32.32
CA GLU A 111 8.14 -2.07 -33.18
C GLU A 111 9.28 -1.15 -32.75
N ASN A 112 8.97 0.10 -32.40
CA ASN A 112 9.96 1.14 -32.10
C ASN A 112 10.04 1.50 -30.62
N GLU A 113 8.98 1.25 -29.84
CA GLU A 113 8.89 1.68 -28.45
C GLU A 113 8.33 0.60 -27.52
N CYS A 114 8.72 0.64 -26.25
CA CYS A 114 8.05 -0.08 -25.19
C CYS A 114 7.39 0.92 -24.23
N LEU A 115 6.14 0.64 -23.87
CA LEU A 115 5.36 1.38 -22.89
C LEU A 115 5.32 0.59 -21.60
N VAL A 116 5.52 1.26 -20.48
CA VAL A 116 5.45 0.64 -19.16
C VAL A 116 4.68 1.54 -18.20
N SER A 117 3.70 0.98 -17.49
CA SER A 117 2.92 1.72 -16.49
C SER A 117 2.94 0.99 -15.14
N PHE A 118 3.21 1.75 -14.10
CA PHE A 118 3.19 1.31 -12.71
C PHE A 118 2.18 2.12 -11.91
N LYS A 119 1.40 1.45 -11.05
CA LYS A 119 0.44 2.10 -10.15
C LYS A 119 0.59 1.66 -8.72
N ALA A 120 0.34 2.59 -7.81
CA ALA A 120 0.15 2.39 -6.39
C ALA A 120 -0.82 3.47 -5.86
N PRO A 121 -1.35 3.35 -4.64
CA PRO A 121 -2.28 4.34 -4.12
C PRO A 121 -1.63 5.73 -4.06
N GLY A 122 -2.20 6.70 -4.78
CA GLY A 122 -1.67 8.08 -4.88
C GLY A 122 -0.34 8.20 -5.62
N TYR A 123 0.04 7.19 -6.41
CA TYR A 123 1.29 7.14 -7.15
C TYR A 123 1.12 6.48 -8.52
N ALA A 124 1.68 7.09 -9.56
CA ALA A 124 1.80 6.49 -10.88
C ALA A 124 3.20 6.72 -11.45
N ALA A 125 3.69 5.77 -12.24
CA ALA A 125 4.88 5.98 -13.05
C ALA A 125 4.68 5.40 -14.44
N ASP A 126 4.81 6.25 -15.45
CA ASP A 126 4.58 5.93 -16.85
C ASP A 126 5.89 6.14 -17.62
N GLY A 127 6.31 5.15 -18.39
CA GLY A 127 7.60 5.12 -19.06
C GLY A 127 7.48 4.79 -20.54
N TYR A 128 8.23 5.54 -21.34
CA TYR A 128 8.40 5.35 -22.78
C TYR A 128 9.85 4.97 -23.04
N ILE A 129 10.09 3.87 -23.76
CA ILE A 129 11.44 3.35 -24.02
C ILE A 129 11.62 3.19 -25.52
N ASP A 130 12.55 3.96 -26.12
CA ASP A 130 12.95 3.80 -27.51
C ASP A 130 13.82 2.54 -27.66
N ARG A 131 13.38 1.60 -28.51
CA ARG A 131 14.01 0.28 -28.66
C ARG A 131 15.32 0.33 -29.45
N ARG A 132 15.48 1.32 -30.32
CA ARG A 132 16.64 1.46 -31.22
C ARG A 132 17.83 2.06 -30.50
N THR A 133 17.58 3.02 -29.61
CA THR A 133 18.62 3.79 -28.92
C THR A 133 18.76 3.39 -27.44
N GLY A 134 17.78 2.67 -26.91
CA GLY A 134 17.69 2.31 -25.51
C GLY A 134 17.39 3.48 -24.58
N THR A 135 17.09 4.67 -25.10
CA THR A 135 16.73 5.82 -24.25
C THR A 135 15.32 5.65 -23.73
N TYR A 136 15.12 5.96 -22.46
CA TYR A 136 13.79 5.99 -21.87
C TYR A 136 13.50 7.34 -21.24
N ARG A 137 12.21 7.68 -21.22
CA ARG A 137 11.65 8.81 -20.47
C ARG A 137 10.58 8.28 -19.54
N LEU A 138 10.76 8.54 -18.25
CA LEU A 138 9.90 8.10 -17.17
C LEU A 138 9.29 9.33 -16.52
N THR A 139 7.96 9.36 -16.47
CA THR A 139 7.20 10.38 -15.76
C THR A 139 6.61 9.74 -14.50
N THR A 140 7.01 10.25 -13.34
CA THR A 140 6.45 9.84 -12.05
C THR A 140 5.50 10.92 -11.55
N THR A 141 4.32 10.50 -11.11
CA THR A 141 3.24 11.35 -10.62
C THR A 141 2.92 10.96 -9.19
N GLU A 142 3.07 11.91 -8.26
CA GLU A 142 2.66 11.77 -6.86
C GLU A 142 1.45 12.68 -6.60
N GLU A 143 0.32 12.08 -6.25
CA GLU A 143 -0.97 12.78 -6.06
C GLU A 143 -1.24 13.13 -4.58
N GLY A 144 -0.29 12.81 -3.70
CA GLY A 144 -0.34 13.13 -2.26
C GLY A 144 -1.21 12.19 -1.43
N ALA A 145 -1.24 12.47 -0.11
CA ALA A 145 -1.87 11.57 0.87
C ALA A 145 -3.39 11.42 0.70
N VAL A 146 -4.07 12.46 0.21
CA VAL A 146 -5.53 12.45 0.00
C VAL A 146 -5.90 11.53 -1.17
N ALA A 147 -5.16 11.59 -2.28
CA ALA A 147 -5.35 10.69 -3.41
C ALA A 147 -5.03 9.24 -3.03
N ALA A 148 -3.96 9.00 -2.25
CA ALA A 148 -3.66 7.68 -1.71
C ALA A 148 -4.82 7.13 -0.84
N MET A 149 -5.40 7.96 0.02
CA MET A 149 -6.60 7.58 0.78
C MET A 149 -7.83 7.34 -0.10
N ASN A 150 -7.97 8.04 -1.25
CA ASN A 150 -9.01 7.77 -2.23
C ASN A 150 -8.88 6.37 -2.82
N ASP A 151 -7.68 6.06 -3.29
CA ASP A 151 -7.37 4.77 -3.90
C ASP A 151 -7.61 3.64 -2.89
N LEU A 152 -7.15 3.80 -1.64
CA LEU A 152 -7.41 2.84 -0.56
C LEU A 152 -8.90 2.68 -0.24
N HIS A 153 -9.66 3.78 -0.15
CA HIS A 153 -11.10 3.73 0.11
C HIS A 153 -11.88 2.99 -1.00
N LYS A 154 -11.46 3.19 -2.25
CA LYS A 154 -12.06 2.53 -3.42
C LYS A 154 -11.44 1.15 -3.71
N GLY A 155 -10.44 0.72 -2.95
CA GLY A 155 -9.67 -0.50 -3.21
C GLY A 155 -8.89 -0.47 -4.53
N ARG A 156 -8.69 0.71 -5.13
CA ARG A 156 -7.98 0.91 -6.39
C ARG A 156 -6.47 0.87 -6.14
N HIS A 157 -5.71 0.29 -7.08
CA HIS A 157 -4.23 0.25 -7.04
C HIS A 157 -3.61 -0.32 -5.75
N SER A 158 -4.39 -1.04 -4.95
CA SER A 158 -4.03 -1.51 -3.59
C SER A 158 -3.48 -2.94 -3.56
N GLY A 159 -3.15 -3.49 -4.74
CA GLY A 159 -2.79 -4.90 -4.94
C GLY A 159 -4.00 -5.77 -5.31
N ALA A 160 -3.80 -6.71 -6.23
CA ALA A 160 -4.76 -7.78 -6.49
C ALA A 160 -4.60 -8.87 -5.42
N VAL A 161 -5.73 -9.33 -4.87
CA VAL A 161 -5.79 -10.58 -4.12
C VAL A 161 -5.79 -11.77 -5.07
#